data_AF-A0A2N6D8I8-F1
#
_entry.id   AF-A0A2N6D8I8-F1
#
_cell.length_a   1.000
_cell.length_b   1.000
_cell.length_c   1.000
_cell.angle_alpha   90.00
_cell.angle_beta   90.00
_cell.angle_gamma   90.00
#
_symmetry.space_group_name_H-M   'P 1'
#
loop_
_entity.id
_entity.type
_entity.pdbx_description
1 polymer ?
#
loop_
_entity_poly.entity_id
_entity_poly.type
_entity_poly.pdbx_seq_one_letter_code
_entity_poly.pdbx_strand_id
1 'polypeptide(L)' 'MKERVLEIRKEILPMKDAFEQLNIDEREELEALQKEHDELHSQLSDADKEWYDSELGTWYEKYLHVETTIFIKPCEG' A
#
# COMPACT_ATOMS: atom_id res chain seq x y z
N MET A 1 -7.38 12.18 9.06
CA MET A 1 -8.19 10.95 8.88
C MET A 1 -7.87 10.30 7.53
N LYS A 2 -8.15 10.95 6.38
CA LYS A 2 -7.77 10.42 5.05
C LYS A 2 -6.28 10.14 4.84
N GLU A 3 -5.39 10.96 5.41
CA GLU A 3 -3.95 10.74 5.34
C GLU A 3 -3.54 9.45 6.06
N ARG A 4 -4.17 9.16 7.21
CA ARG A 4 -3.94 7.91 7.95
C ARG A 4 -4.41 6.69 7.16
N VAL A 5 -5.56 6.79 6.49
CA VAL A 5 -6.06 5.75 5.57
C VAL A 5 -5.07 5.49 4.45
N LEU A 6 -4.49 6.55 3.90
CA LEU A 6 -3.46 6.46 2.87
C LEU A 6 -2.18 5.81 3.39
N GLU A 7 -1.69 6.18 4.58
CA GLU A 7 -0.51 5.57 5.21
C GLU A 7 -0.69 4.07 5.42
N ILE A 8 -1.80 3.65 6.02
CA ILE A 8 -2.08 2.23 6.25
C ILE A 8 -2.11 1.47 4.92
N ARG A 9 -2.67 2.06 3.85
CA ARG A 9 -2.65 1.42 2.52
C ARG A 9 -1.24 1.24 1.97
N LYS A 10 -0.36 2.22 2.18
CA LYS A 10 1.04 2.17 1.75
C LYS A 10 1.84 1.10 2.50
N GLU A 11 1.44 0.76 3.73
CA GLU A 11 2.02 -0.34 4.51
C GLU A 11 1.47 -1.71 4.06
N ILE A 12 0.16 -1.80 3.82
CA ILE A 12 -0.50 -3.03 3.37
C ILE A 12 0.06 -3.53 2.02
N LEU A 13 0.29 -2.63 1.06
CA LEU A 13 0.64 -3.02 -0.31
C LEU A 13 1.94 -3.84 -0.39
N PRO A 14 3.09 -3.38 0.16
CA PRO A 14 4.32 -4.17 0.20
C PRO A 14 4.17 -5.49 0.97
N MET A 15 3.43 -5.49 2.09
CA MET A 15 3.18 -6.71 2.87
C MET A 15 2.37 -7.74 2.08
N LYS A 16 1.40 -7.30 1.27
CA LYS A 16 0.66 -8.17 0.36
C LYS A 16 1.55 -8.72 -0.76
N ASP A 17 2.40 -7.88 -1.34
CA ASP A 17 3.33 -8.32 -2.39
C ASP A 17 4.34 -9.36 -1.86
N ALA A 18 4.73 -9.25 -0.58
CA ALA A 18 5.59 -10.20 0.12
C ALA A 18 4.84 -11.27 0.94
N PHE A 19 3.53 -11.47 0.73
CA PHE A 19 2.69 -12.30 1.62
C PHE A 19 3.20 -13.72 1.85
N GLU A 20 3.76 -14.35 0.82
CA GLU A 20 4.34 -15.70 0.91
C GLU A 20 5.54 -15.77 1.88
N GLN A 21 6.22 -14.63 2.08
CA GLN A 21 7.39 -14.50 2.95
C GLN A 21 7.01 -14.09 4.37
N LEU A 22 5.76 -13.65 4.60
CA LEU A 22 5.28 -13.26 5.91
C LEU A 22 5.08 -14.46 6.83
N ASN A 23 5.51 -14.30 8.08
CA ASN A 23 5.23 -15.23 9.16
C ASN A 23 3.78 -15.09 9.67
N ILE A 24 3.38 -15.93 10.64
CA ILE A 24 1.99 -15.97 11.13
C ILE A 24 1.61 -14.63 11.79
N ASP A 25 2.48 -14.07 12.63
CA ASP A 25 2.23 -12.81 13.35
C ASP A 25 2.11 -11.64 12.36
N GLU A 26 2.98 -11.59 11.34
CA GLU A 26 2.92 -10.58 10.27
C GLU A 26 1.66 -10.68 9.42
N ARG A 27 1.11 -11.89 9.23
CA ARG A 27 -0.16 -12.08 8.54
C ARG A 27 -1.35 -11.62 9.39
N GLU A 28 -1.32 -11.87 10.70
CA GLU A 28 -2.32 -11.34 11.62
C GLU A 28 -2.27 -9.80 11.68
N GLU A 29 -1.08 -9.22 11.68
CA GLU A 29 -0.88 -7.77 11.58
C GLU A 29 -1.43 -7.22 10.25
N LEU A 30 -1.15 -7.88 9.13
CA LEU A 30 -1.70 -7.49 7.83
C LEU A 30 -3.23 -7.53 7.81
N GLU A 31 -3.85 -8.54 8.43
CA GLU A 31 -5.30 -8.62 8.56
C GLU A 31 -5.86 -7.50 9.44
N ALA A 32 -5.19 -7.19 10.56
CA ALA A 32 -5.58 -6.08 11.44
C ALA A 32 -5.49 -4.72 10.72
N LEU A 33 -4.39 -4.47 10.01
CA LEU A 33 -4.20 -3.26 9.21
C LEU A 33 -5.24 -3.14 8.10
N GLN A 34 -5.57 -4.26 7.42
CA GLN A 34 -6.61 -4.28 6.39
C GLN A 34 -7.97 -3.90 6.97
N LYS A 35 -8.31 -4.41 8.15
CA LYS A 35 -9.56 -4.09 8.82
C LYS A 35 -9.63 -2.62 9.27
N GLU A 36 -8.54 -2.09 9.83
CA GLU A 36 -8.44 -0.67 10.20
C GLU A 36 -8.59 0.24 8.97
N HIS A 37 -7.92 -0.14 7.87
CA HIS A 37 -8.03 0.57 6.59
C HIS A 37 -9.48 0.61 6.10
N ASP A 38 -10.15 -0.54 6.03
CA ASP A 38 -11.52 -0.64 5.51
C ASP A 38 -12.52 0.15 6.37
N GLU A 39 -12.38 0.09 7.70
CA GLU A 39 -13.23 0.84 8.63
C GLU A 39 -13.05 2.35 8.46
N LEU A 40 -11.82 2.84 8.42
CA LEU A 40 -11.55 4.26 8.24
C LEU A 40 -11.90 4.75 6.83
N HIS A 41 -11.65 3.93 5.80
CA HIS A 41 -11.99 4.25 4.41
C HIS A 41 -13.51 4.33 4.20
N SER A 42 -14.29 3.49 4.89
CA SER A 42 -15.75 3.53 4.83
C SER A 42 -16.35 4.84 5.37
N GLN A 43 -15.63 5.51 6.28
CA GLN A 43 -16.03 6.78 6.89
C GLN A 43 -15.63 8.01 6.06
N LEU A 44 -14.82 7.83 5.01
CA LEU A 44 -14.39 8.93 4.16
C LEU A 44 -15.55 9.47 3.33
N SER A 45 -15.56 10.79 3.16
CA SER A 45 -16.42 11.47 2.19
C SER A 45 -15.98 11.15 0.76
N ASP A 46 -16.85 11.34 -0.22
CA ASP A 46 -16.51 11.07 -1.62
C ASP A 46 -15.35 11.96 -2.12
N ALA A 47 -15.30 13.22 -1.69
CA ALA A 47 -14.18 14.12 -1.99
C ALA A 47 -12.86 13.64 -1.36
N ASP A 48 -12.92 13.02 -0.18
CA ASP A 48 -11.73 12.46 0.47
C ASP A 48 -11.28 11.14 -0.20
N LYS A 49 -12.22 10.37 -0.75
CA LYS A 49 -11.92 9.17 -1.55
C LYS A 49 -11.26 9.53 -2.88
N GLU A 50 -11.77 10.55 -3.58
CA GLU A 50 -11.13 11.06 -4.81
C GLU A 50 -9.70 11.54 -4.54
N TRP A 51 -9.49 12.27 -3.44
CA TRP A 51 -8.14 12.67 -3.01
C TRP A 51 -7.27 11.46 -2.68
N TYR A 52 -7.81 10.49 -1.94
CA TYR A 52 -7.12 9.27 -1.58
C TYR A 52 -6.66 8.47 -2.81
N ASP A 53 -7.53 8.29 -3.80
CA ASP A 53 -7.21 7.55 -5.02
C ASP A 53 -6.12 8.24 -5.83
N SER A 54 -6.18 9.58 -5.95
CA SER A 54 -5.16 10.37 -6.64
C SER A 54 -3.79 10.28 -5.97
N GLU A 55 -3.74 10.41 -4.64
CA GLU A 55 -2.48 10.34 -3.88
C GLU A 55 -1.93 8.91 -3.83
N LEU A 56 -2.80 7.90 -3.71
CA LEU A 56 -2.42 6.51 -3.76
C LEU A 56 -1.84 6.16 -5.13
N GLY A 57 -2.46 6.60 -6.22
CA GLY A 57 -1.96 6.41 -7.59
C GLY A 57 -0.56 7.02 -7.76
N THR A 58 -0.38 8.29 -7.35
CA THR A 58 0.91 8.99 -7.42
C THR A 58 2.00 8.27 -6.61
N TRP A 59 1.65 7.74 -5.45
CA TRP A 59 2.58 6.96 -4.64
C TRP A 59 2.89 5.59 -5.27
N TYR A 60 1.87 4.90 -5.79
CA TYR A 60 2.02 3.55 -6.34
C TYR A 60 2.87 3.56 -7.61
N GLU A 61 2.75 4.59 -8.46
CA GLU A 61 3.65 4.79 -9.59
C GLU A 61 5.11 4.92 -9.16
N LYS A 62 5.38 5.67 -8.08
CA LYS A 62 6.72 5.79 -7.51
C LYS A 62 7.20 4.49 -6.90
N TYR A 63 6.34 3.78 -6.19
CA TYR A 63 6.64 2.47 -5.61
C TYR A 63 7.05 1.47 -6.69
N LEU A 64 6.23 1.33 -7.74
CA LEU A 64 6.55 0.49 -8.90
C LEU A 64 7.82 0.93 -9.61
N HIS A 65 8.06 2.24 -9.76
CA HIS A 65 9.29 2.74 -10.38
C HIS A 65 10.53 2.37 -9.56
N VAL A 66 10.46 2.46 -8.23
CA VAL A 66 11.55 2.05 -7.33
C VAL A 66 11.76 0.54 -7.40
N GLU A 67 10.70 -0.25 -7.27
CA GLU A 67 10.76 -1.72 -7.37
C GLU A 67 11.37 -2.17 -8.72
N THR A 68 10.88 -1.61 -9.82
CA THR A 68 11.36 -1.95 -11.17
C THR A 68 12.79 -1.46 -11.41
N THR A 69 13.16 -0.25 -10.97
CA THR A 69 14.52 0.29 -11.17
C THR A 69 15.56 -0.44 -10.34
N ILE A 70 15.20 -0.90 -9.13
CA ILE A 70 16.10 -1.70 -8.29
C ILE A 70 16.23 -3.13 -8.84
N PHE A 71 15.20 -3.69 -9.50
CA PHE A 71 15.25 -5.03 -10.10
C PHE A 71 15.85 -5.10 -11.50
N ILE A 72 15.96 -3.99 -12.24
CA ILE A 72 16.71 -3.97 -13.50
C ILE A 72 18.20 -3.94 -13.15
N LYS A 73 18.78 -5.13 -12.89
CA LYS A 73 20.20 -5.33 -13.17
C LYS A 73 20.44 -4.86 -14.61
N PRO A 74 21.41 -3.99 -14.90
CA PRO A 74 21.85 -3.82 -16.27
C PRO A 74 22.34 -5.19 -16.72
N CYS A 75 21.60 -5.85 -17.60
CA CYS A 75 22.20 -6.86 -18.45
C CYS A 75 23.21 -6.10 -19.29
N GLU A 76 24.46 -6.06 -18.81
CA GLU A 76 25.62 -5.68 -19.60
C GLU A 76 25.63 -6.63 -20.81
N GLY A 77 25.23 -6.09 -21.96
CA GLY A 77 25.41 -6.70 -23.28
C GLY A 77 26.69 -6.21 -23.91
#